data_AF-A0A355AK96-F1
#
_entry.id   AF-A0A355AK96-F1
#
_cell.length_a   1.000
_cell.length_b   1.000
_cell.length_c   1.000
_cell.angle_alpha   90.00
_cell.angle_beta   90.00
_cell.angle_gamma   90.00
#
_symmetry.space_group_name_H-M   'P 1'
#
loop_
_entity.id
_entity.type
_entity.pdbx_description
1 polymer ?
#
loop_
_entity_poly.entity_id
_entity_poly.type
_entity_poly.pdbx_seq_one_letter_code
_entity_poly.pdbx_strand_id
1 'polypeptide(L)' 'MPPHDGQVAVYTGSFDPITLGHLDVIERASRIFNHIVVGVGINPDKQPLFDQEERV' A
#
# COMPACT_ATOMS: atom_id res chain seq x y z
N MET A 1 -12.29 19.93 -6.73
CA MET A 1 -13.18 18.76 -6.74
C MET A 1 -13.83 18.66 -5.38
N PRO A 2 -15.16 18.47 -5.28
CA PRO A 2 -15.77 18.20 -3.98
C PRO A 2 -15.18 16.91 -3.40
N PRO A 3 -15.01 16.81 -2.07
CA PRO A 3 -14.54 15.58 -1.43
C PRO A 3 -15.49 14.43 -1.80
N HIS A 4 -14.92 13.30 -2.23
CA HIS A 4 -15.68 12.09 -2.52
C HIS A 4 -16.05 11.41 -1.20
N ASP A 5 -17.04 11.96 -0.50
CA ASP A 5 -17.60 11.41 0.74
C ASP A 5 -18.18 10.01 0.46
N GLY A 6 -17.33 8.99 0.65
CA GLY A 6 -17.69 7.57 0.53
C GLY A 6 -16.84 6.74 -0.43
N GLN A 7 -15.87 7.32 -1.16
CA GLN A 7 -15.01 6.53 -2.05
C GLN A 7 -13.75 6.04 -1.33
N VAL A 8 -13.67 4.71 -1.14
CA VAL A 8 -12.49 4.01 -0.65
C VAL A 8 -11.63 3.57 -1.82
N ALA A 9 -10.35 3.94 -1.82
CA ALA A 9 -9.35 3.41 -2.73
C ALA A 9 -8.65 2.20 -2.11
N VAL A 10 -8.25 1.25 -2.95
CA VAL A 10 -7.53 0.05 -2.53
C VAL A 10 -6.24 -0.05 -3.35
N TYR A 11 -5.09 -0.12 -2.66
CA TYR A 11 -3.77 -0.27 -3.27
C TYR A 11 -3.12 -1.56 -2.78
N THR A 12 -3.13 -2.59 -3.62
CA THR A 12 -2.60 -3.92 -3.27
C THR A 12 -1.25 -4.21 -3.92
N GLY A 13 -0.36 -4.87 -3.20
CA GLY A 13 0.95 -5.28 -3.69
C GLY A 13 1.71 -6.14 -2.68
N SER A 14 2.84 -6.70 -3.07
CA SER A 14 3.71 -7.44 -2.14
C SER A 14 4.46 -6.51 -1.17
N PHE A 15 4.72 -5.27 -1.60
CA PHE A 15 5.41 -4.23 -0.82
C PHE A 15 6.64 -4.76 -0.05
N ASP A 16 7.52 -5.47 -0.76
CA ASP A 16 8.67 -6.16 -0.21
C ASP A 16 10.00 -5.69 -0.86
N PRO A 17 10.62 -4.61 -0.35
CA PRO A 17 10.10 -3.68 0.66
C PRO A 17 9.21 -2.59 0.03
N ILE A 18 8.57 -1.78 0.88
CA ILE A 18 7.97 -0.53 0.42
C ILE A 18 9.06 0.43 -0.10
N THR A 19 8.76 1.21 -1.14
CA THR A 19 9.71 2.13 -1.77
C THR A 19 9.17 3.55 -1.72
N LEU A 20 10.04 4.54 -1.95
CA LEU A 20 9.62 5.94 -2.08
C LEU A 20 8.60 6.14 -3.22
N GLY A 21 8.64 5.31 -4.26
CA GLY A 21 7.64 5.33 -5.32
C GLY A 21 6.26 4.88 -4.85
N HIS A 22 6.18 3.88 -3.96
CA HIS A 22 4.91 3.48 -3.35
C HIS A 22 4.35 4.59 -2.45
N LEU A 23 5.22 5.28 -1.71
CA LEU A 23 4.83 6.42 -0.87
C LEU A 23 4.30 7.60 -1.70
N ASP A 24 4.95 7.95 -2.82
CA ASP A 24 4.45 8.97 -3.75
C ASP A 24 3.04 8.66 -4.25
N VAL A 25 2.78 7.40 -4.61
CA VAL A 25 1.45 6.95 -5.07
C VAL A 25 0.42 7.10 -3.96
N ILE A 26 0.74 6.69 -2.73
CA ILE A 26 -0.16 6.81 -1.57
C ILE A 26 -0.44 8.29 -1.26
N GLU A 27 0.58 9.15 -1.30
CA GLU A 27 0.44 10.58 -1.05
C GLU A 27 -0.45 11.26 -2.11
N ARG A 28 -0.30 10.87 -3.37
CA ARG A 28 -1.14 11.42 -4.45
C ARG A 28 -2.57 10.93 -4.34
N ALA A 29 -2.77 9.65 -4.00
CA ALA A 29 -4.10 9.08 -3.79
C ALA A 29 -4.81 9.74 -2.59
N SER A 30 -4.10 10.10 -1.52
CA SER A 30 -4.71 10.67 -0.31
C SER A 30 -5.29 12.08 -0.52
N ARG A 31 -4.87 12.75 -1.59
CA ARG A 31 -5.42 14.03 -2.04
C ARG A 31 -6.71 13.88 -2.87
N ILE A 32 -7.04 12.66 -3.30
CA ILE A 32 -8.19 12.34 -4.17
C ILE A 32 -9.26 11.57 -3.39
N PHE A 33 -8.84 10.63 -2.55
CA PHE A 33 -9.72 9.74 -1.79
C PHE A 33 -9.64 10.02 -0.29
N ASN A 34 -10.80 9.98 0.38
CA ASN A 34 -10.88 10.16 1.82
C ASN A 34 -10.34 8.96 2.61
N HIS A 35 -10.31 7.77 1.99
CA HIS A 35 -9.80 6.56 2.63
C HIS A 35 -9.04 5.68 1.62
N ILE A 36 -7.87 5.18 2.03
CA ILE A 36 -7.03 4.29 1.23
C ILE A 36 -6.69 3.06 2.07
N VAL A 37 -6.97 1.89 1.53
CA VAL A 37 -6.58 0.61 2.11
C VAL A 37 -5.37 0.07 1.34
N VAL A 38 -4.23 -0.09 2.03
CA VAL A 38 -3.02 -0.68 1.46
C VAL A 38 -2.99 -2.17 1.81
N GLY A 39 -3.23 -3.03 0.82
CA GLY A 39 -3.26 -4.48 1.00
C GLY A 39 -1.90 -5.11 0.71
N VAL A 40 -1.22 -5.59 1.75
CA VAL A 40 0.07 -6.28 1.62
C VAL A 40 -0.17 -7.77 1.39
N GLY A 41 0.05 -8.23 0.17
CA GLY A 41 -0.04 -9.64 -0.18
C GLY A 41 1.21 -10.39 0.23
N ILE A 42 1.07 -11.34 1.16
CA ILE A 42 2.11 -12.33 1.46
C ILE A 42 2.01 -13.43 0.41
N ASN A 43 3.08 -13.65 -0.34
CA ASN A 43 3.16 -14.79 -1.27
C ASN A 43 3.98 -15.91 -0.60
N PRO A 44 3.34 -16.96 -0.05
CA PRO A 44 4.04 -18.06 0.62
C PRO A 44 4.84 -18.96 -0.34
N ASP A 45 4.61 -18.89 -1.66
CA ASP A 45 5.35 -19.66 -2.67
C ASP A 45 6.65 -18.96 -3.12
N LYS A 46 6.91 -17.75 -2.64
CA LYS A 46 8.19 -17.05 -2.83
C LYS A 46 8.95 -17.08 -1.50
N GLN A 47 10.04 -17.85 -1.45
CA GLN A 47 10.99 -17.82 -0.33
C GLN A 47 11.43 -16.37 -0.10
N PRO A 48 11.00 -15.71 1.00
CA PRO A 48 11.36 -14.33 1.28
C PRO A 48 12.85 -14.25 1.60
N LEU A 49 13.50 -13.14 1.20
CA LEU A 49 14.93 -12.94 1.46
C LEU A 49 15.22 -12.56 2.93
N PHE A 50 14.20 -12.09 3.66
CA PHE A 50 14.29 -11.59 5.04
C PHE A 50 13.08 -12.05 5.86
N ASP A 51 13.32 -12.32 7.14
CA ASP A 51 12.31 -12.82 8.06
C ASP A 51 11.37 -11.71 8.56
N GLN A 52 10.20 -12.12 9.07
CA GLN A 52 9.14 -11.21 9.48
C GLN A 52 9.61 -10.18 10.52
N GLU A 53 10.52 -10.57 11.42
CA GLU A 53 11.08 -9.69 12.47
C GLU A 53 11.98 -8.58 11.92
N GLU A 54 12.58 -8.74 10.74
CA GLU A 54 13.41 -7.69 10.10
C GLU A 54 12.55 -6.62 9.40
N ARG A 55 11.23 -6.86 9.30
CA ARG A 55 10.26 -5.99 8.60
C ARG A 55 9.40 -5.15 9.56
N VAL A 56 9.56 -5.26 10.89
CA VAL A 56 8.74 -4.57 11.92
C VAL A 56 9.56 -3.66 12.81
#